data_AF-A0A7L0HTN1-F1
#
_entry.id   AF-A0A7L0HTN1-F1
#
_cell.length_a   1.000
_cell.length_b   1.000
_cell.length_c   1.000
_cell.angle_alpha   90.00
_cell.angle_beta   90.00
_cell.angle_gamma   90.00
#
_symmetry.space_group_name_H-M   'P 1'
#
loop_
_entity.id
_entity.type
_entity.pdbx_description
1 polymer ?
#
loop_
_entity_poly.entity_id
_entity_poly.type
_entity_poly.pdbx_seq_one_letter_code
_entity_poly.pdbx_strand_id
1 'polypeptide(L)'
;SLFDEPLAIAVQGLGPQQPVTLRTSLRDETGELFQAWARYQAGDDGELDLARCPALPGGSFSGLEPMGLLWALQPQKPFWYMVKRDVQSPFVLQLEVFDGHGEPPGRLLAQAQHERAFLRDGVRRVPVREGRIRATLFLPP
;
A
#
# COMPACT_ATOMS: atom_id res chain seq x y z
N SER A 1 -9.35 -2.54 5.17
CA SER A 1 -9.81 -3.56 4.18
C SER A 1 -8.92 -4.79 4.28
N LEU A 2 -9.24 -5.91 3.62
CA LEU A 2 -8.34 -7.07 3.63
C LEU A 2 -7.12 -6.88 2.74
N PHE A 3 -6.01 -7.55 3.06
CA PHE A 3 -4.76 -7.44 2.33
C PHE A 3 -4.85 -7.94 0.87
N ASP A 4 -5.80 -8.82 0.56
CA ASP A 4 -6.06 -9.38 -0.77
C ASP A 4 -7.15 -8.61 -1.56
N GLU A 5 -7.86 -7.67 -0.94
CA GLU A 5 -8.90 -6.88 -1.60
C GLU A 5 -8.32 -5.66 -2.34
N PRO A 6 -8.84 -5.28 -3.51
CA PRO A 6 -8.45 -4.04 -4.17
C PRO A 6 -8.63 -2.81 -3.25
N LEU A 7 -7.79 -1.79 -3.45
CA LEU A 7 -7.86 -0.52 -2.74
C LEU A 7 -7.96 0.61 -3.77
N ALA A 8 -9.10 1.31 -3.79
CA ALA A 8 -9.24 2.53 -4.58
C ALA A 8 -8.53 3.69 -3.86
N ILE A 9 -7.70 4.42 -4.59
CA ILE A 9 -6.94 5.57 -4.08
C ILE A 9 -7.23 6.74 -5.00
N ALA A 10 -7.71 7.84 -4.40
CA ALA A 10 -7.90 9.11 -5.06
C ALA A 10 -7.35 10.25 -4.21
N VAL A 11 -6.93 11.32 -4.86
CA VAL A 11 -6.49 12.58 -4.25
C VAL A 11 -7.33 13.70 -4.86
N GLN A 12 -7.89 14.54 -4.00
CA GLN A 12 -8.72 15.67 -4.41
C GLN A 12 -8.13 16.98 -3.87
N GLY A 13 -8.46 18.10 -4.50
CA GLY A 13 -8.01 19.42 -4.09
C GLY A 13 -6.59 19.78 -4.55
N LEU A 14 -6.07 19.08 -5.58
CA LEU A 14 -4.86 19.50 -6.28
C LEU A 14 -5.17 20.65 -7.24
N GLY A 15 -4.14 21.34 -7.71
CA GLY A 15 -4.26 22.24 -8.86
C GLY A 15 -4.53 21.46 -10.16
N PRO A 16 -5.22 22.07 -11.14
CA PRO A 16 -5.37 21.48 -12.47
C PRO A 16 -4.02 21.06 -13.05
N GLN A 17 -3.92 19.82 -13.52
CA GLN A 17 -2.70 19.27 -14.11
C GLN A 17 -1.45 19.34 -13.20
N GLN A 18 -1.64 19.47 -11.88
CA GLN A 18 -0.54 19.56 -10.94
C GLN A 18 0.30 18.28 -10.95
N PRO A 19 1.63 18.36 -11.13
CA PRO A 19 2.51 17.22 -10.99
C PRO A 19 2.63 16.83 -9.52
N VAL A 20 2.44 15.56 -9.21
CA VAL A 20 2.58 15.02 -7.85
C VAL A 20 3.32 13.69 -7.85
N THR A 21 3.93 13.37 -6.72
CA THR A 21 4.51 12.05 -6.46
C THR A 21 3.78 11.40 -5.30
N LEU A 22 3.22 10.21 -5.53
CA LEU A 22 2.62 9.41 -4.46
C LEU A 22 3.65 8.43 -3.94
N ARG A 23 3.74 8.30 -2.61
CA ARG A 23 4.56 7.31 -1.93
C ARG A 23 3.67 6.47 -1.01
N THR A 24 3.90 5.17 -1.03
CA THR A 24 3.32 4.24 -0.06
C THR A 24 4.45 3.60 0.73
N SER A 25 4.24 3.43 2.02
CA SER A 25 5.17 2.70 2.87
C SER A 25 4.48 1.89 3.95
N LEU A 26 5.13 0.82 4.40
CA LEU A 26 4.72 0.05 5.57
C LEU A 26 5.95 -0.52 6.27
N ARG A 27 5.82 -0.82 7.55
CA ARG A 27 6.79 -1.63 8.28
C ARG A 27 6.24 -3.03 8.48
N ASP A 28 7.07 -4.03 8.20
CA ASP A 28 6.72 -5.42 8.49
C ASP A 28 6.89 -5.75 9.98
N GLU A 29 6.62 -6.98 10.39
CA GLU A 29 6.71 -7.40 11.80
C GLU A 29 8.15 -7.47 12.34
N THR A 30 9.15 -7.41 11.46
CA THR A 30 10.57 -7.28 11.86
C THR A 30 11.01 -5.82 11.96
N GLY A 31 10.14 -4.88 11.59
CA GLY A 31 10.41 -3.46 11.54
C GLY A 31 11.05 -2.99 10.22
N GLU A 32 11.27 -3.88 9.25
CA GLU A 32 11.82 -3.51 7.94
C GLU A 32 10.84 -2.62 7.19
N LEU A 33 11.36 -1.55 6.59
CA LEU A 33 10.55 -0.58 5.86
C LEU A 33 10.45 -0.99 4.39
N PHE A 34 9.21 -1.15 3.92
CA PHE A 34 8.89 -1.36 2.52
C PHE A 34 8.32 -0.08 1.93
N GLN A 35 8.76 0.29 0.73
CA GLN A 35 8.30 1.50 0.04
C GLN A 35 8.10 1.28 -1.45
N ALA A 36 7.15 2.01 -2.01
CA ALA A 36 6.93 2.17 -3.44
C ALA A 36 6.50 3.60 -3.69
N TRP A 37 6.77 4.10 -4.89
CA TRP A 37 6.36 5.43 -5.28
C TRP A 37 6.14 5.53 -6.78
N ALA A 38 5.31 6.48 -7.20
CA ALA A 38 5.06 6.76 -8.60
C ALA A 38 4.72 8.23 -8.81
N ARG A 39 5.05 8.73 -10.01
CA ARG A 39 4.77 10.09 -10.45
C ARG A 39 3.44 10.11 -11.17
N TYR A 40 2.64 11.13 -10.91
CA TYR A 40 1.34 11.33 -11.53
C TYR A 40 1.14 12.79 -11.91
N GLN A 41 0.16 13.02 -12.76
CA GLN A 41 -0.38 14.33 -13.07
C GLN A 41 -1.87 14.32 -12.74
N ALA A 42 -2.34 15.31 -11.98
CA ALA A 42 -3.76 15.46 -11.69
C ALA A 42 -4.57 15.76 -12.97
N GLY A 43 -5.87 15.51 -12.94
CA GLY A 43 -6.80 15.94 -13.98
C GLY A 43 -6.96 17.46 -14.04
N ASP A 44 -7.70 17.94 -15.05
CA ASP A 44 -8.03 19.37 -15.20
C ASP A 44 -8.92 19.90 -14.08
N ASP A 45 -9.64 19.02 -13.39
CA ASP A 45 -10.46 19.30 -12.22
C ASP A 45 -9.69 19.26 -10.89
N GLY A 46 -8.39 18.93 -10.93
CA GLY A 46 -7.57 18.77 -9.73
C GLY A 46 -7.81 17.46 -8.98
N GLU A 47 -8.47 16.48 -9.61
CA GLU A 47 -8.61 15.12 -9.08
C GLU A 47 -7.54 14.20 -9.67
N LEU A 48 -6.99 13.31 -8.84
CA LEU A 48 -6.14 12.21 -9.26
C LEU A 48 -6.78 10.91 -8.76
N ASP A 49 -7.30 10.10 -9.67
CA ASP A 49 -7.82 8.75 -9.39
C ASP A 49 -6.88 7.72 -10.01
N LEU A 50 -6.28 6.85 -9.20
CA LEU A 50 -5.31 5.85 -9.68
C LEU A 50 -5.95 4.79 -10.59
N ALA A 51 -7.28 4.66 -10.58
CA ALA A 51 -8.00 3.80 -11.52
C ALA A 51 -8.08 4.37 -12.94
N ARG A 52 -7.77 5.66 -13.12
CA ARG A 52 -7.97 6.40 -14.38
C ARG A 52 -6.71 7.12 -14.85
N CYS A 53 -5.85 7.52 -13.93
CA CYS A 53 -4.65 8.28 -14.19
C CYS A 53 -3.42 7.35 -14.17
N PRO A 54 -2.77 7.11 -15.32
CA PRO A 54 -1.60 6.24 -15.37
C PRO A 54 -0.41 6.87 -14.64
N ALA A 55 0.39 6.02 -14.00
CA ALA A 55 1.69 6.40 -13.45
C ALA A 55 2.65 6.76 -14.59
N LEU A 56 3.35 7.89 -14.42
CA LEU A 56 4.37 8.36 -15.34
C LEU A 56 5.68 7.58 -15.14
N PRO A 57 6.53 7.48 -16.19
CA PRO A 57 7.83 6.81 -16.07
C PRO A 57 8.76 7.39 -15.00
N GLY A 58 9.62 6.52 -14.47
CA GLY A 58 10.70 6.89 -13.55
C GLY A 58 10.40 6.70 -12.07
N GLY A 59 9.25 6.09 -11.71
CA GLY A 59 8.97 5.59 -10.36
C GLY A 59 9.22 4.08 -10.21
N SER A 60 8.64 3.48 -9.16
CA SER A 60 8.68 2.02 -8.93
C SER A 60 7.94 1.22 -10.01
N PHE A 61 7.00 1.86 -10.72
CA PHE A 61 6.23 1.30 -11.85
C PHE A 61 5.72 2.45 -12.74
N SER A 62 5.13 2.12 -13.88
CA SER A 62 4.47 3.06 -14.79
C SER A 62 3.24 2.42 -15.46
N GLY A 63 2.38 3.23 -16.07
CA GLY A 63 1.15 2.77 -16.71
C GLY A 63 -0.07 2.81 -15.79
N LEU A 64 -1.21 2.32 -16.28
CA LEU A 64 -2.47 2.31 -15.54
C LEU A 64 -2.50 1.13 -14.57
N GLU A 65 -1.93 1.34 -13.38
CA GLU A 65 -1.70 0.31 -12.37
C GLU A 65 -2.29 0.75 -11.02
N PRO A 66 -3.61 0.57 -10.77
CA PRO A 66 -4.28 1.12 -9.60
C PRO A 66 -3.74 0.57 -8.27
N MET A 67 -3.24 -0.67 -8.29
CA MET A 67 -2.63 -1.35 -7.15
C MET A 67 -1.10 -1.29 -7.16
N GLY A 68 -0.50 -0.52 -8.08
CA GLY A 68 0.95 -0.41 -8.27
C GLY A 68 1.70 -0.07 -7.00
N LEU A 69 1.16 0.87 -6.22
CA LEU A 69 1.75 1.30 -4.95
C LEU A 69 1.82 0.20 -3.88
N LEU A 70 1.06 -0.88 -4.02
CA LEU A 70 1.04 -2.01 -3.09
C LEU A 70 1.91 -3.17 -3.59
N TRP A 71 1.77 -3.58 -4.86
CA TRP A 71 2.54 -4.72 -5.37
C TRP A 71 4.00 -4.38 -5.66
N ALA A 72 4.32 -3.11 -5.94
CA ALA A 72 5.68 -2.65 -6.21
C ALA A 72 6.47 -2.30 -4.93
N LEU A 73 5.94 -2.59 -3.74
CA LEU A 73 6.64 -2.38 -2.47
C LEU A 73 7.95 -3.16 -2.45
N GLN A 74 9.06 -2.43 -2.22
CA GLN A 74 10.39 -3.01 -2.08
C GLN A 74 10.96 -2.71 -0.70
N PRO A 75 11.72 -3.64 -0.10
CA PRO A 75 12.40 -3.39 1.17
C PRO A 75 13.52 -2.37 0.98
N GLN A 76 13.79 -1.56 2.00
CA GLN A 76 14.99 -0.71 1.99
C GLN A 76 16.26 -1.55 2.10
N LYS A 77 16.20 -2.66 2.86
CA LYS A 77 17.30 -3.60 2.99
C LYS A 77 17.36 -4.55 1.80
N PRO A 78 18.51 -4.68 1.12
CA PRO A 78 18.69 -5.65 0.05
C PRO A 78 18.44 -7.08 0.52
N PHE A 79 17.90 -7.91 -0.39
CA PHE A 79 17.64 -9.34 -0.17
C PHE A 79 16.70 -9.65 1.00
N TRP A 80 15.81 -8.72 1.35
CA TRP A 80 14.79 -8.92 2.37
C TRP A 80 13.45 -9.35 1.75
N TYR A 81 12.68 -10.14 2.51
CA TYR A 81 11.31 -10.50 2.17
C TYR A 81 10.36 -10.01 3.26
N MET A 82 9.13 -9.67 2.88
CA MET A 82 8.15 -9.15 3.83
C MET A 82 7.72 -10.22 4.83
N VAL A 83 7.80 -9.91 6.12
CA VAL A 83 7.41 -10.84 7.20
C VAL A 83 6.04 -10.48 7.78
N LYS A 84 5.08 -11.40 7.63
CA LYS A 84 3.79 -11.39 8.32
C LYS A 84 3.54 -12.75 8.98
N ARG A 85 3.52 -12.82 10.31
CA ARG A 85 3.30 -14.04 11.10
C ARG A 85 2.02 -13.97 11.91
N ASP A 86 1.72 -12.81 12.48
CA ASP A 86 0.50 -12.62 13.26
C ASP A 86 -0.65 -12.11 12.38
N VAL A 87 -1.45 -13.03 11.85
CA VAL A 87 -2.62 -12.69 11.02
C VAL A 87 -3.71 -11.90 11.76
N GLN A 88 -3.65 -11.79 13.09
CA GLN A 88 -4.64 -11.04 13.87
C GLN A 88 -4.40 -9.52 13.85
N SER A 89 -3.17 -9.08 13.51
CA SER A 89 -2.83 -7.67 13.36
C SER A 89 -2.80 -7.26 11.87
N PRO A 90 -3.27 -6.04 11.52
CA PRO A 90 -3.14 -5.53 10.17
C PRO A 90 -1.71 -5.05 9.89
N PHE A 91 -1.40 -4.84 8.61
CA PHE A 91 -0.36 -3.88 8.24
C PHE A 91 -0.97 -2.48 8.14
N VAL A 92 -0.21 -1.48 8.61
CA VAL A 92 -0.55 -0.06 8.45
C VAL A 92 0.18 0.46 7.21
N LEU A 93 -0.57 0.77 6.16
CA LEU A 93 -0.08 1.47 4.98
C LEU A 93 -0.08 2.97 5.24
N GLN A 94 1.08 3.61 5.14
CA GLN A 94 1.22 5.05 5.09
C GLN A 94 1.20 5.50 3.63
N LEU A 95 0.25 6.38 3.30
CA LEU A 95 0.07 6.99 1.99
C LEU A 95 0.47 8.46 2.08
N GLU A 96 1.28 8.93 1.15
CA GLU A 96 1.77 10.31 1.13
C GLU A 96 1.72 10.89 -0.28
N VAL A 97 1.35 12.16 -0.39
CA VAL A 97 1.32 12.92 -1.64
C VAL A 97 2.32 14.07 -1.54
N PHE A 98 3.27 14.12 -2.45
CA PHE A 98 4.30 15.15 -2.54
C PHE A 98 4.08 16.02 -3.77
N ASP A 99 4.41 17.30 -3.65
CA ASP A 99 4.38 18.26 -4.74
C ASP A 99 5.52 18.00 -5.73
N GLY A 100 5.21 18.00 -7.02
CA GLY A 100 6.15 17.81 -8.12
C GLY A 100 6.67 16.38 -8.30
N HIS A 101 7.64 16.25 -9.22
CA HIS A 101 8.30 14.99 -9.59
C HIS A 101 9.79 14.92 -9.18
N GLY A 102 10.23 15.86 -8.34
CA GLY A 102 11.63 15.99 -7.93
C GLY A 102 12.16 14.78 -7.16
N GLU A 103 13.47 14.58 -7.23
CA GLU A 103 14.23 13.70 -6.35
C GLU A 103 15.27 14.55 -5.59
N PRO A 104 15.14 14.74 -4.26
CA PRO A 104 14.12 14.18 -3.37
C PRO A 104 12.70 14.74 -3.63
N PRO A 105 11.65 14.07 -3.12
CA PRO A 105 10.28 14.55 -3.24
C PRO A 105 10.13 15.98 -2.71
N GLY A 106 9.23 16.75 -3.32
CA GLY A 106 8.93 18.13 -2.91
C GLY A 106 8.19 18.22 -1.57
N ARG A 107 7.42 19.29 -1.38
CA ARG A 107 6.64 19.51 -0.15
C ARG A 107 5.56 18.43 0.01
N LEU A 108 5.38 17.91 1.22
CA LEU A 108 4.24 17.04 1.56
C LEU A 108 2.92 17.84 1.47
N LEU A 109 2.01 17.39 0.61
CA LEU A 109 0.69 17.99 0.40
C LEU A 109 -0.38 17.33 1.27
N ALA A 110 -0.36 16.00 1.36
CA ALA A 110 -1.32 15.23 2.13
C ALA A 110 -0.71 13.90 2.60
N GLN A 111 -1.27 13.34 3.67
CA GLN A 111 -0.94 12.00 4.14
C GLN A 111 -2.17 11.30 4.72
N ALA A 112 -2.18 9.98 4.64
CA ALA A 112 -3.21 9.14 5.24
C ALA A 112 -2.61 7.81 5.71
N GLN A 113 -3.30 7.15 6.64
CA GLN A 113 -3.01 5.79 7.05
C GLN A 113 -4.19 4.89 6.73
N HIS A 114 -3.90 3.68 6.25
CA HIS A 114 -4.92 2.69 5.94
C HIS A 114 -4.51 1.30 6.42
N GLU A 115 -5.39 0.64 7.16
CA GLU A 115 -5.13 -0.70 7.68
C GLU A 115 -5.54 -1.80 6.68
N ARG A 116 -4.62 -2.74 6.49
CA ARG A 116 -4.79 -3.94 5.67
C ARG A 116 -4.77 -5.18 6.56
N ALA A 117 -5.96 -5.71 6.84
CA ALA A 117 -6.16 -6.87 7.72
C ALA A 117 -5.91 -8.20 6.98
N PHE A 118 -5.54 -9.23 7.74
CA PHE A 118 -5.30 -10.59 7.22
C PHE A 118 -6.39 -11.58 7.64
N LEU A 119 -7.29 -11.18 8.54
CA LEU A 119 -8.48 -11.93 8.91
C LEU A 119 -9.72 -11.10 8.61
N ARG A 120 -10.66 -11.72 7.91
CA ARG A 120 -12.00 -11.17 7.71
C ARG A 120 -12.76 -11.20 9.02
N ASP A 121 -13.64 -10.22 9.21
CA ASP A 121 -14.54 -10.19 10.35
C ASP A 121 -15.35 -11.49 10.44
N GLY A 122 -15.52 -11.99 11.68
CA GLY A 122 -16.18 -13.26 11.96
C GLY A 122 -15.35 -14.54 11.71
N VAL A 123 -14.19 -14.47 11.04
CA VAL A 123 -13.33 -15.66 10.88
C VAL A 123 -12.76 -16.09 12.23
N ARG A 124 -12.97 -17.36 12.58
CA ARG A 124 -12.43 -17.96 13.81
C ARG A 124 -11.08 -18.61 13.56
N ARG A 125 -10.09 -18.24 14.36
CA ARG A 125 -8.74 -18.82 14.36
C ARG A 125 -8.60 -19.83 15.51
N VAL A 126 -8.42 -21.11 15.18
CA VAL A 126 -8.37 -22.20 16.16
C VAL A 126 -7.02 -22.93 16.07
N PRO A 127 -6.16 -22.87 17.10
CA PRO A 127 -4.96 -23.68 17.16
C PRO A 127 -5.31 -25.17 17.25
N VAL A 128 -4.66 -26.01 16.43
CA VAL A 128 -4.88 -27.47 16.41
C VAL A 128 -3.64 -28.19 16.93
N ARG A 129 -3.84 -29.05 17.94
CA ARG A 129 -2.81 -29.90 18.55
C ARG A 129 -3.33 -31.32 18.76
N GLU A 130 -3.49 -32.06 17.67
CA GLU A 130 -4.02 -33.43 17.69
C GLU A 130 -2.92 -34.44 17.34
N GLY A 131 -2.55 -35.30 18.30
CA GLY A 131 -1.42 -36.22 18.14
C GLY A 131 -0.12 -35.48 17.75
N ARG A 132 0.43 -35.81 16.57
CA ARG A 132 1.60 -35.14 15.98
C ARG A 132 1.29 -33.89 15.14
N ILE A 133 0.01 -33.58 14.89
CA ILE A 133 -0.42 -32.45 14.06
C ILE A 133 -0.24 -31.15 14.84
N ARG A 134 0.44 -30.17 14.24
CA ARG A 134 0.57 -28.80 14.75
C ARG A 134 0.16 -27.86 13.63
N ALA A 135 -1.00 -27.24 13.76
CA ALA A 135 -1.58 -26.40 12.73
C ALA A 135 -2.44 -25.28 13.33
N THR A 136 -2.92 -24.40 12.47
CA THR A 136 -3.99 -23.43 12.79
C THR A 136 -5.11 -23.62 11.79
N LEU A 137 -6.33 -23.83 12.28
CA LEU A 137 -7.54 -23.92 11.48
C LEU A 137 -8.22 -22.55 11.45
N PHE A 138 -8.68 -22.14 10.28
CA PHE A 138 -9.47 -20.93 10.09
C PHE A 138 -10.86 -21.32 9.61
N LEU A 139 -11.90 -20.90 10.34
CA LEU A 139 -13.29 -21.20 10.03
C LEU A 139 -14.02 -19.91 9.64
N PRO A 140 -14.87 -19.93 8.59
CA PRO A 140 -15.75 -18.80 8.29
C PRO A 140 -16.71 -18.51 9.47
N PRO A 141 -17.34 -17.33 9.48
CA PRO A 141 -18.42 -17.01 10.43
C PRO A 141 -19.55 -18.04 10.40
#